data_AF-A0AAW9EA62-F1
#
_entry.id   AF-A0AAW9EA62-F1
#
_cell.length_a   1.000
_cell.length_b   1.000
_cell.length_c   1.000
_cell.angle_alpha   90.00
_cell.angle_beta   90.00
_cell.angle_gamma   90.00
#
_symmetry.space_group_name_H-M   'P 1'
#
loop_
_entity.id
_entity.type
_entity.pdbx_description
1 polymer ?
#
loop_
_entity_poly.entity_id
_entity_poly.type
_entity_poly.pdbx_seq_one_letter_code
_entity_poly.pdbx_strand_id
1 'polypeptide(L)' 'LTTVHESTPEDAVLGLVQRCYMNPECQNLPYNIILRRVLSNVDVIMSIKYIDEEDNRFASGIYYRDIHFQEYFEKLKE' A
#
# COMPACT_ATOMS: atom_id res chain seq x y z
N LEU A 1 9.70 -10.27 -2.02
CA LEU A 1 8.57 -10.03 -2.94
C LEU A 1 7.32 -10.63 -2.31
N THR A 2 6.18 -9.93 -2.33
CA THR A 2 4.91 -10.42 -1.76
C THR A 2 3.73 -9.87 -2.56
N THR A 3 2.53 -10.39 -2.30
CA THR A 3 1.26 -9.96 -2.94
C THR A 3 0.23 -9.60 -1.89
N VAL A 4 -0.66 -8.64 -2.20
CA VAL A 4 -1.81 -8.28 -1.37
C VAL A 4 -3.03 -8.08 -2.28
N HIS A 5 -4.21 -8.46 -1.80
CA HIS A 5 -5.46 -8.29 -2.52
C HIS A 5 -6.02 -6.89 -2.30
N GLU A 6 -5.60 -5.93 -3.11
CA GLU A 6 -6.07 -4.53 -3.05
C GLU A 6 -6.13 -3.94 -4.48
N SER A 7 -7.02 -2.97 -4.70
CA SER A 7 -7.36 -2.49 -6.05
C SER A 7 -6.39 -1.45 -6.61
N THR A 8 -5.80 -0.63 -5.73
CA THR A 8 -4.88 0.46 -6.05
C THR A 8 -3.64 0.43 -5.14
N PRO A 9 -2.56 1.13 -5.48
CA PRO A 9 -1.42 1.24 -4.57
C PRO A 9 -1.77 1.95 -3.25
N GLU A 10 -2.72 2.89 -3.26
CA GLU A 10 -3.19 3.53 -2.03
C GLU A 10 -3.93 2.54 -1.13
N ASP A 11 -4.85 1.75 -1.70
CA ASP A 11 -5.56 0.69 -0.97
C ASP A 11 -4.57 -0.35 -0.43
N ALA A 12 -3.52 -0.66 -1.18
CA ALA A 12 -2.43 -1.53 -0.74
C ALA A 12 -1.72 -0.99 0.51
N VAL A 13 -1.38 0.31 0.54
CA VAL A 13 -0.77 0.93 1.71
C VAL A 13 -1.73 0.89 2.91
N LEU A 14 -2.98 1.31 2.73
CA LEU A 14 -3.99 1.30 3.79
C LEU A 14 -4.25 -0.11 4.33
N GLY A 15 -4.37 -1.08 3.43
CA GLY A 15 -4.55 -2.48 3.76
C GLY A 15 -3.36 -3.05 4.52
N LEU A 16 -2.12 -2.65 4.20
CA LEU A 16 -0.94 -3.04 4.97
C LEU A 16 -0.95 -2.41 6.38
N VAL A 17 -1.31 -1.14 6.49
CA VAL A 17 -1.45 -0.45 7.78
C VAL A 17 -2.51 -1.12 8.67
N GLN A 18 -3.69 -1.41 8.13
CA GLN A 18 -4.74 -2.15 8.85
C GLN A 18 -4.25 -3.51 9.33
N ARG A 19 -3.51 -4.24 8.48
CA ARG A 19 -2.95 -5.54 8.85
C ARG A 19 -1.90 -5.43 9.96
N CYS A 20 -1.12 -4.35 10.02
CA CYS A 20 -0.25 -4.08 11.16
C CYS A 20 -1.04 -3.99 12.47
N TYR A 21 -2.20 -3.31 12.48
CA TYR A 21 -3.05 -3.20 13.67
C TYR A 21 -3.68 -4.52 14.14
N MET A 22 -3.66 -5.57 13.31
CA MET A 22 -4.04 -6.92 13.74
C MET A 22 -2.98 -7.57 14.65
N ASN A 23 -1.76 -7.04 14.69
CA ASN A 23 -0.73 -7.44 15.65
C ASN A 23 -0.92 -6.64 16.97
N PRO A 24 -1.08 -7.30 18.13
CA PRO A 24 -1.18 -6.65 19.44
C PRO A 24 -0.06 -5.65 19.74
N GLU A 25 1.15 -5.91 19.25
CA GLU A 25 2.30 -5.01 19.44
C GLU A 25 2.13 -3.65 18.75
N CYS A 26 1.30 -3.59 17.71
CA CYS A 26 1.05 -2.38 16.93
C CYS A 26 -0.20 -1.62 17.37
N GLN A 27 -1.07 -2.21 18.21
CA GLN A 27 -2.37 -1.62 18.58
C GLN A 27 -2.25 -0.24 19.23
N ASN A 28 -1.20 0.00 20.01
CA ASN A 28 -0.98 1.26 20.72
C ASN A 28 -0.09 2.25 19.94
N LEU A 29 0.33 1.90 18.72
CA LEU A 29 1.18 2.78 17.92
C LEU A 29 0.31 3.81 17.16
N PRO A 30 0.72 5.09 17.13
CA PRO A 30 0.01 6.10 16.35
C PRO A 30 -0.05 5.75 14.86
N TYR A 31 -1.19 6.03 14.23
CA TYR A 31 -1.44 5.71 12.81
C TYR A 31 -0.37 6.26 11.87
N ASN A 32 0.01 7.53 12.04
CA ASN A 32 1.05 8.16 11.23
C ASN A 32 2.43 7.47 11.36
N ILE A 33 2.73 6.84 12.50
CA ILE A 33 3.97 6.06 12.68
C ILE A 33 3.90 4.76 11.90
N ILE A 34 2.77 4.05 11.93
CA ILE A 34 2.57 2.82 11.14
C ILE A 34 2.57 3.13 9.65
N LEU A 35 1.83 4.14 9.21
CA LEU A 35 1.79 4.60 7.82
C LEU A 35 3.20 4.94 7.31
N ARG A 36 3.96 5.73 8.07
CA ARG A 36 5.36 6.05 7.74
C ARG A 36 6.20 4.78 7.61
N ARG A 37 6.07 3.83 8.53
CA ARG A 37 6.80 2.56 8.48
C ARG A 37 6.45 1.74 7.25
N VAL A 38 5.18 1.63 6.89
CA VAL A 38 4.74 0.91 5.67
C VAL A 38 5.36 1.56 4.44
N LEU A 39 5.21 2.88 4.26
CA LEU A 39 5.74 3.60 3.11
C LEU A 39 7.27 3.57 3.03
N SER A 40 7.98 3.57 4.17
CA SER A 40 9.45 3.49 4.20
C SER A 40 9.99 2.11 3.83
N ASN A 41 9.27 1.04 4.18
CA ASN A 41 9.74 -0.34 3.98
C ASN A 41 9.25 -0.99 2.68
N VAL A 42 8.38 -0.33 1.92
CA VAL A 42 7.91 -0.80 0.63
C VAL A 42 8.51 0.06 -0.46
N ASP A 43 9.40 -0.51 -1.29
CA ASP A 43 10.04 0.21 -2.39
C ASP A 43 9.08 0.43 -3.56
N VAL A 44 8.32 -0.62 -3.93
CA VAL A 44 7.43 -0.64 -5.10
C VAL A 44 6.12 -1.35 -4.77
N ILE A 45 5.00 -0.79 -5.20
CA ILE A 45 3.71 -1.48 -5.28
C ILE A 45 3.23 -1.39 -6.73
N MET A 46 2.79 -2.50 -7.30
CA MET A 46 2.24 -2.57 -8.64
C MET A 46 0.85 -3.21 -8.59
N SER A 47 -0.16 -2.45 -8.99
CA SER A 47 -1.54 -2.94 -9.08
C SER A 47 -1.78 -3.56 -10.45
N ILE A 48 -2.31 -4.78 -10.47
CA ILE A 48 -2.63 -5.52 -11.69
C ILE A 48 -4.15 -5.60 -11.82
N LYS A 49 -4.67 -5.24 -13.00
CA LYS A 49 -6.10 -5.39 -13.33
C LYS A 49 -6.28 -6.31 -14.53
N TYR A 50 -7.45 -6.95 -14.57
CA TYR A 50 -7.93 -7.71 -15.71
C TYR A 50 -8.53 -6.75 -16.74
N ILE A 51 -8.20 -6.97 -18.01
CA ILE A 51 -8.79 -6.25 -19.14
C ILE A 51 -10.21 -6.78 -19.40
N ASP A 52 -10.35 -8.10 -19.32
CA ASP A 52 -11.55 -8.88 -19.62
C ASP A 52 -11.54 -10.21 -18.82
N GLU A 53 -12.53 -11.07 -19.05
CA GLU A 53 -12.60 -12.41 -18.44
C GLU A 53 -11.59 -13.40 -19.05
N GLU A 54 -10.84 -13.00 -20.09
CA GLU A 54 -9.90 -13.86 -20.84
C GLU A 54 -8.47 -13.84 -20.26
N ASP A 55 -8.32 -13.46 -18.99
CA ASP A 55 -7.06 -13.42 -18.24
C ASP A 55 -5.99 -12.48 -18.84
N ASN A 56 -6.39 -11.52 -19.68
CA ASN A 56 -5.51 -10.45 -20.14
C ASN A 56 -5.27 -9.45 -19.01
N ARG A 57 -4.00 -9.14 -18.70
CA ARG A 57 -3.63 -8.31 -17.53
C ARG A 57 -2.77 -7.11 -17.90
N PHE A 58 -2.95 -6.02 -17.16
CA PHE A 58 -2.12 -4.82 -17.30
C PHE A 58 -1.77 -4.21 -15.95
N ALA A 59 -0.63 -3.51 -15.90
CA ALA A 59 -0.26 -2.67 -14.77
C ALA A 59 -1.17 -1.43 -14.75
N SER A 60 -2.01 -1.33 -13.74
CA SER A 60 -3.03 -0.29 -13.60
C SER A 60 -2.64 0.86 -12.67
N GLY A 61 -1.59 0.66 -11.87
CA GLY A 61 -1.05 1.66 -10.96
C GLY A 61 0.30 1.23 -10.42
N ILE A 62 1.17 2.21 -10.16
CA ILE A 62 2.47 1.99 -9.56
C ILE A 62 2.69 3.01 -8.44
N TYR A 63 3.12 2.53 -7.29
CA TYR A 63 3.80 3.32 -6.28
C TYR A 63 5.28 2.98 -6.34
N TYR A 64 6.12 4.00 -6.35
CA TYR A 64 7.56 3.89 -6.22
C TYR A 64 8.02 4.90 -5.16
N ARG A 65 8.65 4.40 -4.09
CA ARG A 65 8.93 5.15 -2.87
C ARG A 65 9.62 6.48 -3.13
N ASP A 66 10.68 6.48 -3.94
CA ASP A 66 11.53 7.66 -4.11
C ASP A 66 10.80 8.83 -4.80
N ILE A 67 9.72 8.54 -5.51
CA ILE A 67 8.88 9.54 -6.19
C ILE A 67 7.64 9.88 -5.36
N HIS A 68 6.97 8.87 -4.80
CA HIS A 68 5.60 8.99 -4.31
C HIS A 68 5.49 9.05 -2.77
N PHE A 69 6.57 8.79 -2.02
CA PHE A 69 6.50 8.67 -0.56
C PHE A 69 5.84 9.88 0.10
N GLN A 70 6.28 11.09 -0.24
CA GLN A 70 5.77 12.31 0.41
C GLN A 70 4.30 12.57 0.05
N GLU A 71 3.95 12.39 -1.23
CA GLU A 71 2.57 12.53 -1.69
C GLU A 71 1.63 11.57 -0.95
N TYR A 72 1.99 10.29 -0.89
CA TYR A 72 1.18 9.26 -0.24
C TYR A 72 1.09 9.48 1.26
N PHE A 73 2.19 9.88 1.91
CA PHE A 73 2.18 10.15 3.35
C PHE A 73 1.25 11.33 3.68
N GLU A 74 1.28 12.40 2.88
CA GLU A 74 0.40 13.55 3.09
C GLU A 74 -1.06 13.23 2.79
N LYS A 75 -1.32 12.45 1.73
CA LYS A 75 -2.68 12.07 1.32
C LYS A 75 -3.34 11.09 2.29
N LEU A 76 -2.58 10.15 2.86
CA LEU A 76 -3.13 9.02 3.63
C LEU A 76 -3.06 9.20 5.15
N LYS A 77 -2.43 10.29 5.64
CA LYS A 77 -2.33 10.59 7.09
C LYS A 77 -3.58 11.28 7.66
N GLU A 78 -4.44 11.80 6.79
CA GLU A 78 -5.74 12.40 7.14
C GLU A 78 -6.79 11.32 7.42
#